data_AF-A0A929YJP0-F1
#
_entry.id   AF-A0A929YJP0-F1
#
_cell.length_a   1.000
_cell.length_b   1.000
_cell.length_c   1.000
_cell.angle_alpha   90.00
_cell.angle_beta   90.00
_cell.angle_gamma   90.00
#
_symmetry.space_group_name_H-M   'P 1'
#
loop_
_entity.id
_entity.type
_entity.pdbx_description
1 polymer ?
#
loop_
_entity_poly.entity_id
_entity_poly.type
_entity_poly.pdbx_seq_one_letter_code
_entity_poly.pdbx_strand_id
1 'polypeptide(L)'
;MPVLTLLAVIPSVFLLIKVYQADKVEKEPAPLLFKLFIKGLESAFFAAVVEALLINFGLNTLVRLGLIEGEGSFLYHAIEAFLIVAVAEEGFKYYFLKQTTWNHPAFDYRFDAVVYAVFVSLGFATIENILYVWGSQIESGTGLQLSVYRGVLSVPAHCVFAVAMGIHYGAAKYAQGHEQFDLEEAGLRKAFLVPVLMHGFFDFALMMNQPLYTGLFFVFVILADYRALKAVGRASQTDTRVYKTPSLTPPVQAVSYVQTTAPSQRPQAPINRTQTNNAWSDSAQADRVPSNPAQADHTPTNPAQVNSAQMLRAQANDAQTWNERTGGIPVAAALPFAAALPSAASTPVPAGTPKAAGVPGAANPPSVSSLQ
;
A
#
# COMPACT_ATOMS: atom_id res chain seq x y z
N MET A 1 7.26 -19.90 -20.94
CA MET A 1 7.31 -19.63 -19.48
C MET A 1 8.68 -19.17 -18.98
N PRO A 2 9.82 -19.84 -19.25
CA PRO A 2 11.11 -19.45 -18.64
C PRO A 2 11.55 -18.01 -18.93
N VAL A 3 11.42 -17.57 -20.19
CA VAL A 3 11.75 -16.18 -20.60
C VAL A 3 10.89 -15.15 -19.86
N LEU A 4 9.59 -15.44 -19.70
CA LEU A 4 8.66 -14.54 -19.02
C LEU A 4 8.97 -14.43 -17.52
N THR A 5 9.33 -15.53 -16.87
CA THR A 5 9.77 -15.51 -15.48
C THR A 5 11.01 -14.66 -15.30
N LEU A 6 12.00 -14.77 -16.20
CA LEU A 6 13.18 -13.91 -16.14
C LEU A 6 12.80 -12.44 -16.27
N LEU A 7 11.95 -12.09 -17.24
CA LEU A 7 11.47 -10.71 -17.43
C LEU A 7 10.70 -10.20 -16.21
N ALA A 8 9.94 -11.06 -15.53
CA ALA A 8 9.20 -10.70 -14.32
C ALA A 8 10.12 -10.45 -13.11
N VAL A 9 11.26 -11.14 -13.02
CA VAL A 9 12.19 -11.09 -11.88
C VAL A 9 13.26 -9.99 -12.02
N ILE A 10 13.74 -9.73 -13.25
CA ILE A 10 14.83 -8.78 -13.53
C ILE A 10 14.63 -7.40 -12.88
N PRO A 11 13.44 -6.75 -12.98
CA PRO A 11 13.22 -5.43 -12.39
C PRO A 11 13.41 -5.42 -10.87
N SER A 12 12.90 -6.43 -10.17
CA SER A 12 13.05 -6.58 -8.71
C SER A 12 14.51 -6.76 -8.32
N VAL A 13 15.24 -7.64 -9.00
CA VAL A 13 16.67 -7.88 -8.74
C VAL A 13 17.48 -6.60 -8.97
N PHE A 14 17.20 -5.87 -10.06
CA PHE A 14 17.86 -4.60 -10.34
C PHE A 14 17.65 -3.58 -9.22
N LEU A 15 16.42 -3.40 -8.75
CA LEU A 15 16.10 -2.44 -7.68
C LEU A 15 16.68 -2.86 -6.33
N LEU A 16 16.67 -4.16 -6.00
CA LEU A 16 17.34 -4.69 -4.80
C LEU A 16 18.84 -4.34 -4.80
N ILE A 17 19.53 -4.56 -5.91
CA ILE A 17 20.94 -4.21 -6.07
C ILE A 17 21.15 -2.70 -5.88
N LYS A 18 20.29 -1.86 -6.48
CA LYS A 18 20.41 -0.39 -6.39
C LYS A 18 20.22 0.13 -4.96
N VAL A 19 19.24 -0.38 -4.23
CA VAL A 19 19.01 0.03 -2.84
C VAL A 19 20.10 -0.52 -1.92
N TYR A 20 20.52 -1.77 -2.11
CA TYR A 20 21.67 -2.32 -1.39
C TYR A 20 22.95 -1.53 -1.64
N GLN A 21 23.16 -1.00 -2.85
CA GLN A 21 24.29 -0.11 -3.16
C GLN A 21 24.18 1.29 -2.53
N ALA A 22 22.95 1.75 -2.23
CA ALA A 22 22.70 3.05 -1.62
C ALA A 22 23.00 3.09 -0.12
N ASP A 23 22.96 1.94 0.54
CA ASP A 23 23.45 1.78 1.90
C ASP A 23 24.99 1.89 1.92
N LYS A 24 25.55 2.91 2.57
CA LYS A 24 26.99 3.22 2.51
C LYS A 24 27.71 3.15 3.85
N VAL A 25 26.98 3.13 4.95
CA VAL A 25 27.55 3.26 6.29
C VAL A 25 27.89 1.88 6.83
N GLU A 26 26.89 1.02 6.97
CA GLU A 26 27.04 -0.34 7.48
C GLU A 26 26.20 -1.30 6.65
N LYS A 27 26.87 -2.26 6.00
CA LYS A 27 26.17 -3.22 5.15
C LYS A 27 25.40 -4.23 5.99
N GLU A 28 24.13 -4.35 5.68
CA GLU A 28 23.25 -5.33 6.28
C GLU A 28 23.66 -6.79 6.01
N PRO A 29 23.48 -7.70 6.97
CA PRO A 29 23.86 -9.10 6.80
C PRO A 29 22.98 -9.75 5.73
N ALA A 30 23.60 -10.27 4.68
CA ALA A 30 22.90 -10.92 3.56
C ALA A 30 21.87 -11.98 3.97
N PRO A 31 22.07 -12.81 5.03
CA PRO A 31 21.03 -13.74 5.49
C PRO A 31 19.75 -13.06 5.97
N LEU A 32 19.84 -11.89 6.63
CA LEU A 32 18.68 -11.12 7.06
C LEU A 32 17.92 -10.58 5.84
N LEU A 33 18.65 -9.99 4.90
CA LEU A 33 18.08 -9.46 3.66
C LEU A 33 17.37 -10.55 2.83
N PHE A 34 18.00 -11.72 2.69
CA PHE A 34 17.38 -12.86 2.02
C PHE A 34 16.13 -13.34 2.77
N LYS A 35 16.18 -13.42 4.11
CA LYS A 35 15.01 -13.76 4.93
C LYS A 35 13.86 -12.76 4.71
N LEU A 36 14.16 -11.46 4.65
CA LEU A 36 13.15 -10.41 4.38
C LEU A 36 12.53 -10.54 3.00
N PHE A 37 13.33 -10.85 1.97
CA PHE A 37 12.81 -11.16 0.64
C PHE A 37 11.83 -12.33 0.68
N ILE A 38 12.18 -13.44 1.35
CA ILE A 38 11.27 -14.58 1.53
C ILE A 38 10.01 -14.20 2.31
N LYS A 39 10.13 -13.36 3.34
CA LYS A 39 8.97 -12.81 4.04
C LYS A 39 8.07 -11.95 3.15
N GLY A 40 8.64 -11.29 2.15
CA GLY A 40 7.90 -10.67 1.06
C GLY A 40 7.04 -11.65 0.28
N LEU A 41 7.62 -12.79 -0.13
CA LEU A 41 6.89 -13.84 -0.84
C LEU A 41 5.76 -14.41 0.03
N GLU A 42 6.02 -14.65 1.32
CA GLU A 42 4.98 -15.08 2.27
C GLU A 42 3.87 -14.04 2.42
N SER A 43 4.22 -12.75 2.51
CA SER A 43 3.24 -11.66 2.66
C SER A 43 2.26 -11.58 1.49
N ALA A 44 2.73 -11.87 0.27
CA ALA A 44 1.88 -11.93 -0.92
C ALA A 44 0.80 -13.01 -0.84
N PHE A 45 1.15 -14.20 -0.34
CA PHE A 45 0.18 -15.27 -0.12
C PHE A 45 -0.92 -14.86 0.86
N PHE A 46 -0.56 -14.27 2.00
CA PHE A 46 -1.56 -13.84 3.00
C PHE A 46 -2.43 -12.69 2.50
N ALA A 47 -1.85 -11.73 1.78
CA ALA A 47 -2.60 -10.63 1.16
C ALA A 47 -3.64 -11.18 0.17
N ALA A 48 -3.23 -12.08 -0.71
CA ALA A 48 -4.12 -12.74 -1.69
C ALA A 48 -5.34 -13.39 -1.03
N VAL A 49 -5.12 -14.12 0.07
CA VAL A 49 -6.21 -14.81 0.79
C VAL A 49 -7.17 -13.80 1.40
N VAL A 50 -6.65 -12.75 2.04
CA VAL A 50 -7.48 -11.71 2.67
C VAL A 50 -8.25 -10.92 1.62
N GLU A 51 -7.61 -10.51 0.54
CA GLU A 51 -8.26 -9.84 -0.60
C GLU A 51 -9.40 -10.69 -1.17
N ALA A 52 -9.12 -11.97 -1.47
CA ALA A 52 -10.13 -12.87 -2.01
C ALA A 52 -11.32 -13.01 -1.07
N LEU A 53 -11.10 -13.09 0.24
CA LEU A 53 -12.18 -13.17 1.22
C LEU A 53 -12.98 -11.86 1.31
N LEU A 54 -12.29 -10.71 1.41
CA LEU A 54 -12.93 -9.41 1.57
C LEU A 54 -13.67 -8.95 0.31
N ILE A 55 -13.16 -9.25 -0.88
CA ILE A 55 -13.85 -8.94 -2.14
C ILE A 55 -15.08 -9.84 -2.28
N ASN A 56 -14.90 -11.18 -2.19
CA ASN A 56 -15.99 -12.11 -2.50
C ASN A 56 -17.11 -12.13 -1.44
N PHE A 57 -16.77 -12.04 -0.16
CA PHE A 57 -17.75 -12.11 0.93
C PHE A 57 -18.07 -10.75 1.55
N GLY A 58 -17.19 -9.76 1.42
CA GLY A 58 -17.44 -8.40 1.90
C GLY A 58 -18.04 -7.53 0.81
N LEU A 59 -17.21 -7.03 -0.10
CA LEU A 59 -17.58 -6.03 -1.09
C LEU A 59 -18.71 -6.51 -2.01
N ASN A 60 -18.61 -7.72 -2.54
CA ASN A 60 -19.64 -8.31 -3.39
C ASN A 60 -20.95 -8.58 -2.65
N THR A 61 -20.92 -8.79 -1.34
CA THR A 61 -22.14 -8.87 -0.53
C THR A 61 -22.80 -7.50 -0.40
N LEU A 62 -22.03 -6.43 -0.20
CA LEU A 62 -22.58 -5.06 -0.17
C LEU A 62 -23.26 -4.68 -1.49
N VAL A 63 -22.67 -5.08 -2.63
CA VAL A 63 -23.28 -4.94 -3.96
C VAL A 63 -24.59 -5.73 -4.04
N ARG A 64 -24.58 -7.02 -3.66
CA ARG A 64 -25.78 -7.88 -3.72
C ARG A 64 -26.94 -7.40 -2.83
N LEU A 65 -26.62 -6.73 -1.72
CA LEU A 65 -27.59 -6.13 -0.83
C LEU A 65 -28.08 -4.74 -1.31
N GLY A 66 -27.53 -4.22 -2.41
CA GLY A 66 -27.87 -2.90 -2.96
C GLY A 66 -27.39 -1.73 -2.09
N LEU A 67 -26.40 -1.95 -1.22
CA LEU A 67 -25.84 -0.92 -0.34
C LEU A 67 -24.81 -0.04 -1.07
N ILE A 68 -24.18 -0.58 -2.11
CA ILE A 68 -23.28 0.14 -3.00
C ILE A 68 -23.58 -0.23 -4.45
N GLU A 69 -23.15 0.63 -5.37
CA GLU A 69 -23.20 0.37 -6.80
C GLU A 69 -22.27 -0.81 -7.18
N GLY A 70 -22.60 -1.48 -8.28
CA GLY A 70 -21.90 -2.68 -8.73
C GLY A 70 -20.45 -2.46 -9.17
N GLU A 71 -19.82 -3.56 -9.59
CA GLU A 71 -18.49 -3.59 -10.17
C GLU A 71 -18.36 -2.52 -11.27
N GLY A 72 -17.27 -1.75 -11.23
CA GLY A 72 -17.03 -0.64 -12.16
C GLY A 72 -17.42 0.74 -11.62
N SER A 73 -18.18 0.83 -10.53
CA SER A 73 -18.51 2.13 -9.93
C SER A 73 -17.31 2.76 -9.22
N PHE A 74 -17.30 4.10 -9.13
CA PHE A 74 -16.26 4.85 -8.42
C PHE A 74 -16.09 4.36 -6.98
N LEU A 75 -17.21 4.18 -6.26
CA LEU A 75 -17.18 3.77 -4.86
C LEU A 75 -16.67 2.33 -4.70
N TYR A 76 -17.07 1.42 -5.61
CA TYR A 76 -16.57 0.04 -5.61
C TYR A 76 -15.05 0.02 -5.74
N HIS A 77 -14.49 0.67 -6.77
CA HIS A 77 -13.03 0.72 -6.97
C HIS A 77 -12.30 1.44 -5.84
N ALA A 78 -12.88 2.50 -5.27
CA ALA A 78 -12.26 3.19 -4.14
C ALA A 78 -12.15 2.29 -2.91
N ILE A 79 -13.20 1.51 -2.59
CA ILE A 79 -13.18 0.56 -1.47
C ILE A 79 -12.20 -0.58 -1.76
N GLU A 80 -12.28 -1.16 -2.96
CA GLU A 80 -11.40 -2.26 -3.39
C GLU A 80 -9.93 -1.86 -3.29
N ALA A 81 -9.53 -0.76 -3.94
CA ALA A 81 -8.14 -0.33 -4.00
C ALA A 81 -7.59 0.13 -2.64
N PHE A 82 -8.30 1.02 -1.94
CA PHE A 82 -7.76 1.65 -0.72
C PHE A 82 -7.98 0.84 0.55
N LEU A 83 -9.12 0.16 0.69
CA LEU A 83 -9.51 -0.47 1.96
C LEU A 83 -9.28 -1.97 1.97
N ILE A 84 -9.22 -2.61 0.79
CA ILE A 84 -9.01 -4.05 0.68
C ILE A 84 -7.58 -4.34 0.20
N VAL A 85 -7.24 -4.00 -1.04
CA VAL A 85 -5.97 -4.37 -1.68
C VAL A 85 -4.79 -3.70 -0.96
N ALA A 86 -4.73 -2.37 -0.96
CA ALA A 86 -3.60 -1.65 -0.39
C ALA A 86 -3.41 -1.93 1.11
N VAL A 87 -4.50 -2.07 1.88
CA VAL A 87 -4.44 -2.41 3.30
C VAL A 87 -3.93 -3.83 3.51
N ALA A 88 -4.40 -4.81 2.75
CA ALA A 88 -3.94 -6.19 2.86
C ALA A 88 -2.46 -6.29 2.49
N GLU A 89 -2.08 -5.79 1.32
CA GLU A 89 -0.72 -5.91 0.80
C GLU A 89 0.31 -5.16 1.67
N GLU A 90 0.11 -3.86 1.87
CA GLU A 90 1.05 -3.05 2.66
C GLU A 90 0.99 -3.43 4.14
N GLY A 91 -0.17 -3.89 4.62
CA GLY A 91 -0.34 -4.42 5.97
C GLY A 91 0.49 -5.66 6.23
N PHE A 92 0.45 -6.66 5.35
CA PHE A 92 1.28 -7.86 5.51
C PHE A 92 2.76 -7.58 5.28
N LYS A 93 3.14 -6.72 4.32
CA LYS A 93 4.53 -6.28 4.14
C LYS A 93 5.05 -5.62 5.43
N TYR A 94 4.28 -4.68 5.98
CA TYR A 94 4.62 -3.98 7.23
C TYR A 94 4.67 -4.95 8.43
N TYR A 95 3.72 -5.87 8.54
CA TYR A 95 3.69 -6.88 9.60
C TYR A 95 4.96 -7.74 9.58
N PHE A 96 5.31 -8.32 8.44
CA PHE A 96 6.48 -9.18 8.30
C PHE A 96 7.80 -8.42 8.44
N LEU A 97 7.86 -7.18 7.94
CA LEU A 97 8.97 -6.25 8.19
C LEU A 97 9.18 -6.06 9.70
N LYS A 98 8.12 -5.67 10.41
CA LYS A 98 8.18 -5.38 11.85
C LYS A 98 8.51 -6.62 12.66
N GLN A 99 7.84 -7.73 12.39
CA GLN A 99 8.07 -9.02 13.05
C GLN A 99 9.55 -9.45 12.94
N THR A 100 10.16 -9.23 11.77
CA THR A 100 11.52 -9.71 11.48
C THR A 100 12.61 -8.76 11.97
N THR A 101 12.39 -7.44 11.90
CA THR A 101 13.47 -6.45 12.07
C THR A 101 13.39 -5.64 13.35
N TRP A 102 12.20 -5.40 13.93
CA TRP A 102 12.03 -4.39 14.97
C TRP A 102 12.93 -4.57 16.19
N ASN A 103 13.16 -5.83 16.59
CA ASN A 103 14.04 -6.19 17.70
C ASN A 103 15.34 -6.86 17.24
N HIS A 104 15.65 -6.81 15.94
CA HIS A 104 16.84 -7.45 15.40
C HIS A 104 18.08 -6.61 15.73
N PRO A 105 19.20 -7.23 16.18
CA PRO A 105 20.41 -6.48 16.55
C PRO A 105 21.05 -5.68 15.42
N ALA A 106 20.87 -6.12 14.17
CA ALA A 106 21.37 -5.40 12.99
C ALA A 106 20.58 -4.12 12.67
N PHE A 107 19.41 -3.90 13.29
CA PHE A 107 18.65 -2.68 13.07
C PHE A 107 19.16 -1.57 13.99
N ASP A 108 20.30 -0.98 13.63
CA ASP A 108 20.99 0.01 14.44
C ASP A 108 21.23 1.36 13.75
N TYR A 109 20.89 1.51 12.47
CA TYR A 109 20.80 2.76 11.72
C TYR A 109 19.39 3.04 11.19
N ARG A 110 19.13 4.30 10.82
CA ARG A 110 17.82 4.70 10.29
C ARG A 110 17.59 4.22 8.87
N PHE A 111 18.63 4.23 8.04
CA PHE A 111 18.51 3.87 6.63
C PHE A 111 18.23 2.38 6.43
N ASP A 112 18.65 1.52 7.36
CA ASP A 112 18.36 0.07 7.41
C ASP A 112 16.87 -0.20 7.21
N ALA A 113 16.01 0.61 7.82
CA ALA A 113 14.57 0.54 7.67
C ALA A 113 14.10 0.60 6.21
N VAL A 114 14.74 1.44 5.40
CA VAL A 114 14.47 1.58 3.95
C VAL A 114 14.94 0.33 3.22
N VAL A 115 16.14 -0.15 3.51
CA VAL A 115 16.69 -1.38 2.91
C VAL A 115 15.76 -2.55 3.24
N TYR A 116 15.43 -2.75 4.50
CA TYR A 116 14.57 -3.85 4.95
C TYR A 116 13.18 -3.81 4.32
N ALA A 117 12.52 -2.65 4.32
CA ALA A 117 11.20 -2.49 3.73
C ALA A 117 11.22 -2.81 2.23
N VAL A 118 12.23 -2.32 1.50
CA VAL A 118 12.40 -2.60 0.07
C VAL A 118 12.62 -4.08 -0.20
N PHE A 119 13.40 -4.79 0.63
CA PHE A 119 13.59 -6.23 0.47
C PHE A 119 12.30 -7.04 0.65
N VAL A 120 11.49 -6.72 1.66
CA VAL A 120 10.17 -7.34 1.84
C VAL A 120 9.27 -7.02 0.64
N SER A 121 9.17 -5.75 0.25
CA SER A 121 8.27 -5.34 -0.83
C SER A 121 8.67 -5.89 -2.20
N LEU A 122 9.96 -5.96 -2.52
CA LEU A 122 10.42 -6.54 -3.79
C LEU A 122 10.32 -8.07 -3.80
N GLY A 123 10.35 -8.73 -2.64
CA GLY A 123 9.94 -10.13 -2.52
C GLY A 123 8.49 -10.33 -2.94
N PHE A 124 7.59 -9.54 -2.36
CA PHE A 124 6.16 -9.52 -2.72
C PHE A 124 5.97 -9.26 -4.23
N ALA A 125 6.55 -8.16 -4.73
CA ALA A 125 6.40 -7.74 -6.13
C ALA A 125 6.93 -8.79 -7.11
N THR A 126 7.96 -9.56 -6.72
CA THR A 126 8.52 -10.61 -7.58
C THR A 126 7.54 -11.74 -7.80
N ILE A 127 6.96 -12.31 -6.73
CA ILE A 127 6.02 -13.42 -6.90
C ILE A 127 4.74 -12.93 -7.58
N GLU A 128 4.28 -11.74 -7.24
CA GLU A 128 3.13 -11.13 -7.89
C GLU A 128 3.35 -10.99 -9.40
N ASN A 129 4.46 -10.38 -9.79
CA ASN A 129 4.75 -10.13 -11.19
C ASN A 129 4.86 -11.43 -11.99
N ILE A 130 5.44 -12.49 -11.40
CA ILE A 130 5.47 -13.82 -12.02
C ILE A 130 4.05 -14.35 -12.26
N LEU A 131 3.19 -14.31 -11.23
CA LEU A 131 1.85 -14.87 -11.30
C LEU A 131 0.97 -14.13 -12.32
N TYR A 132 1.01 -12.79 -12.35
CA TYR A 132 0.30 -12.02 -13.37
C TYR A 132 0.74 -12.32 -14.78
N VAL A 133 2.06 -12.34 -15.00
CA VAL A 133 2.62 -12.58 -16.33
C VAL A 133 2.29 -13.99 -16.81
N TRP A 134 2.32 -14.97 -15.92
CA TRP A 134 1.93 -16.35 -16.24
C TRP A 134 0.43 -16.46 -16.50
N GLY A 135 -0.42 -15.90 -15.65
CA GLY A 135 -1.87 -15.89 -15.83
C GLY A 135 -2.26 -15.27 -17.17
N SER A 136 -1.75 -14.06 -17.45
CA SER A 136 -1.98 -13.38 -18.73
C SER A 136 -1.43 -14.15 -19.94
N GLN A 137 -0.30 -14.85 -19.80
CA GLN A 137 0.20 -15.70 -20.88
C GLN A 137 -0.71 -16.89 -21.16
N ILE A 138 -1.30 -17.49 -20.12
CA ILE A 138 -2.17 -18.67 -20.23
C ILE A 138 -3.53 -18.26 -20.79
N GLU A 139 -4.10 -17.16 -20.32
CA GLU A 139 -5.46 -16.73 -20.66
C GLU A 139 -5.55 -16.03 -22.02
N SER A 140 -4.64 -15.10 -22.30
CA SER A 140 -4.73 -14.21 -23.47
C SER A 140 -3.47 -14.20 -24.34
N GLY A 141 -2.42 -14.91 -23.94
CA GLY A 141 -1.15 -14.93 -24.67
C GLY A 141 -0.34 -13.64 -24.57
N THR A 142 -0.72 -12.70 -23.70
CA THR A 142 -0.16 -11.33 -23.60
C THR A 142 0.89 -11.17 -22.49
N GLY A 143 1.40 -12.27 -21.92
CA GLY A 143 2.32 -12.23 -20.78
C GLY A 143 3.59 -11.44 -21.04
N LEU A 144 4.14 -11.48 -22.26
CA LEU A 144 5.31 -10.67 -22.63
C LEU A 144 5.03 -9.18 -22.48
N GLN A 145 3.93 -8.70 -23.05
CA GLN A 145 3.54 -7.30 -23.02
C GLN A 145 3.28 -6.85 -21.57
N LEU A 146 2.54 -7.67 -20.80
CA LEU A 146 2.27 -7.38 -19.39
C LEU A 146 3.55 -7.32 -18.55
N SER A 147 4.52 -8.20 -18.81
CA SER A 147 5.80 -8.22 -18.09
C SER A 147 6.57 -6.91 -18.24
N VAL A 148 6.52 -6.29 -19.42
CA VAL A 148 7.19 -5.01 -19.69
C VAL A 148 6.52 -3.89 -18.90
N TYR A 149 5.19 -3.81 -18.93
CA TYR A 149 4.47 -2.75 -18.20
C TYR A 149 4.66 -2.86 -16.70
N ARG A 150 4.45 -4.06 -16.14
CA ARG A 150 4.63 -4.27 -14.70
C ARG A 150 6.07 -4.06 -14.28
N GLY A 151 7.05 -4.44 -15.11
CA GLY A 151 8.46 -4.21 -14.83
C GLY A 151 8.87 -2.73 -14.79
N VAL A 152 8.18 -1.85 -15.51
CA VAL A 152 8.46 -0.41 -15.57
C VAL A 152 7.55 0.41 -14.62
N LEU A 153 6.35 -0.09 -14.30
CA LEU A 153 5.36 0.62 -13.50
C LEU A 153 5.17 -0.02 -12.12
N SER A 154 4.57 -1.22 -12.06
CA SER A 154 4.17 -1.85 -10.80
C SER A 154 5.35 -2.22 -9.89
N VAL A 155 6.41 -2.84 -10.44
CA VAL A 155 7.58 -3.24 -9.63
C VAL A 155 8.33 -2.03 -9.05
N PRO A 156 8.62 -0.96 -9.82
CA PRO A 156 9.11 0.29 -9.25
C PRO A 156 8.17 0.93 -8.23
N ALA A 157 6.85 0.90 -8.46
CA ALA A 157 5.86 1.44 -7.51
C ALA A 157 5.95 0.74 -6.14
N HIS A 158 6.02 -0.59 -6.09
CA HIS A 158 6.23 -1.33 -4.83
C HIS A 158 7.53 -0.94 -4.11
N CYS A 159 8.61 -0.67 -4.86
CA CYS A 159 9.83 -0.15 -4.27
C CYS A 159 9.63 1.24 -3.67
N VAL A 160 8.93 2.14 -4.39
CA VAL A 160 8.62 3.49 -3.93
C VAL A 160 7.75 3.50 -2.68
N PHE A 161 6.72 2.65 -2.62
CA PHE A 161 5.87 2.51 -1.43
C PHE A 161 6.69 1.99 -0.24
N ALA A 162 7.58 1.02 -0.49
CA ALA A 162 8.49 0.50 0.52
C ALA A 162 9.50 1.53 1.02
N VAL A 163 9.99 2.42 0.15
CA VAL A 163 10.84 3.55 0.57
C VAL A 163 10.05 4.46 1.51
N ALA A 164 8.80 4.81 1.18
CA ALA A 164 7.97 5.63 2.06
C ALA A 164 7.71 4.93 3.42
N MET A 165 7.40 3.63 3.39
CA MET A 165 7.27 2.78 4.59
C MET A 165 8.54 2.84 5.43
N GLY A 166 9.69 2.56 4.82
CA GLY A 166 10.99 2.50 5.48
C GLY A 166 11.44 3.83 6.09
N ILE A 167 11.20 4.97 5.41
CA ILE A 167 11.53 6.29 5.94
C ILE A 167 10.78 6.56 7.26
N HIS A 168 9.50 6.25 7.31
CA HIS A 168 8.69 6.45 8.51
C HIS A 168 8.98 5.39 9.58
N TYR A 169 9.24 4.16 9.18
CA TYR A 169 9.61 3.06 10.08
C TYR A 169 10.97 3.31 10.75
N GLY A 170 11.96 3.80 10.00
CA GLY A 170 13.27 4.20 10.53
C GLY A 170 13.17 5.42 11.44
N ALA A 171 12.31 6.40 11.12
CA ALA A 171 12.02 7.51 12.01
C ALA A 171 11.41 7.04 13.34
N ALA A 172 10.48 6.08 13.29
CA ALA A 172 9.91 5.48 14.49
C ALA A 172 10.96 4.74 15.32
N LYS A 173 11.83 3.98 14.66
CA LYS A 173 12.90 3.24 15.34
C LYS A 173 13.89 4.19 16.02
N TYR A 174 14.28 5.27 15.35
CA TYR A 174 15.13 6.30 15.95
C TYR A 174 14.49 6.95 17.18
N ALA A 175 13.19 7.28 17.09
CA ALA A 175 12.44 7.85 18.20
C ALA A 175 12.42 6.90 19.41
N GLN A 176 12.22 5.59 19.18
CA GLN A 176 12.32 4.57 20.22
C GLN A 176 13.69 4.58 20.92
N GLY A 177 14.79 4.60 20.14
CA GLY A 177 16.15 4.66 20.68
C GLY A 177 16.47 5.95 21.46
N HIS A 178 15.62 6.97 21.35
CA HIS A 178 15.70 8.25 22.05
C HIS A 178 14.58 8.45 23.08
N GLU A 179 13.81 7.40 23.39
CA GLU A 179 12.71 7.40 24.37
C GLU A 179 11.60 8.41 24.03
N GLN A 180 11.38 8.68 22.74
CA GLN A 180 10.37 9.60 22.21
C GLN A 180 9.13 8.83 21.75
N PHE A 181 8.39 8.26 22.69
CA PHE A 181 7.30 7.31 22.40
C PHE A 181 6.17 7.88 21.53
N ASP A 182 5.80 9.16 21.69
CA ASP A 182 4.77 9.81 20.85
C ASP A 182 5.21 9.87 19.37
N LEU A 183 6.51 10.11 19.13
CA LEU A 183 7.08 10.16 17.79
C LEU A 183 7.29 8.76 17.20
N GLU A 184 7.60 7.78 18.04
CA GLU A 184 7.62 6.35 17.67
C GLU A 184 6.24 5.95 17.14
N GLU A 185 5.18 6.19 17.91
CA GLU A 185 3.82 5.82 17.51
C GLU A 185 3.38 6.55 16.24
N ALA A 186 3.62 7.87 16.15
CA ALA A 186 3.31 8.64 14.96
C ALA A 186 4.09 8.13 13.73
N GLY A 187 5.35 7.72 13.91
CA GLY A 187 6.17 7.13 12.86
C GLY A 187 5.64 5.78 12.39
N LEU A 188 5.25 4.89 13.30
CA LEU A 188 4.65 3.58 12.97
C LEU A 188 3.33 3.73 12.23
N ARG A 189 2.46 4.65 12.67
CA ARG A 189 1.19 4.96 11.97
C ARG A 189 1.45 5.46 10.56
N LYS A 190 2.42 6.35 10.36
CA LYS A 190 2.80 6.86 9.02
C LYS A 190 3.44 5.78 8.15
N ALA A 191 4.26 4.90 8.74
CA ALA A 191 4.89 3.79 8.04
C ALA A 191 3.86 2.83 7.43
N PHE A 192 2.67 2.73 8.02
CA PHE A 192 1.56 1.97 7.46
C PHE A 192 0.65 2.82 6.55
N LEU A 193 0.16 3.97 7.02
CA LEU A 193 -0.86 4.73 6.29
C LEU A 193 -0.35 5.37 4.99
N VAL A 194 0.90 5.85 4.97
CA VAL A 194 1.46 6.49 3.76
C VAL A 194 1.55 5.52 2.58
N PRO A 195 2.20 4.34 2.70
CA PRO A 195 2.24 3.39 1.58
C PRO A 195 0.84 2.88 1.21
N VAL A 196 -0.07 2.64 2.17
CA VAL A 196 -1.46 2.25 1.86
C VAL A 196 -2.15 3.28 0.98
N LEU A 197 -2.04 4.57 1.29
CA LEU A 197 -2.66 5.63 0.48
C LEU A 197 -2.01 5.76 -0.90
N MET A 198 -0.69 5.60 -0.98
CA MET A 198 0.04 5.65 -2.24
C MET A 198 -0.34 4.48 -3.15
N HIS A 199 -0.39 3.27 -2.59
CA HIS A 199 -0.76 2.05 -3.28
C HIS A 199 -2.22 2.07 -3.71
N GLY A 200 -3.13 2.38 -2.79
CA GLY A 200 -4.55 2.48 -3.11
C GLY A 200 -4.84 3.50 -4.20
N PHE A 201 -4.11 4.62 -4.23
CA PHE A 201 -4.24 5.58 -5.33
C PHE A 201 -3.72 5.02 -6.67
N PHE A 202 -2.57 4.33 -6.65
CA PHE A 202 -2.00 3.71 -7.84
C PHE A 202 -3.00 2.74 -8.48
N ASP A 203 -3.57 1.85 -7.67
CA ASP A 203 -4.53 0.85 -8.14
C ASP A 203 -5.83 1.49 -8.59
N PHE A 204 -6.39 2.36 -7.76
CA PHE A 204 -7.63 3.06 -8.04
C PHE A 204 -7.57 3.81 -9.39
N ALA A 205 -6.49 4.57 -9.63
CA ALA A 205 -6.35 5.35 -10.84
C ALA A 205 -6.29 4.48 -12.11
N LEU A 206 -5.71 3.29 -12.01
CA LEU A 206 -5.66 2.32 -13.11
C LEU A 206 -6.99 1.57 -13.29
N MET A 207 -7.63 1.15 -12.20
CA MET A 207 -8.94 0.48 -12.20
C MET A 207 -10.02 1.35 -12.82
N MET A 208 -10.00 2.67 -12.56
CA MET A 208 -10.96 3.61 -13.13
C MET A 208 -10.96 3.62 -14.66
N ASN A 209 -9.84 3.27 -15.31
CA ASN A 209 -9.75 3.06 -16.77
C ASN A 209 -10.32 4.20 -17.64
N GLN A 210 -10.01 5.45 -17.28
CA GLN A 210 -10.54 6.65 -17.93
C GLN A 210 -9.41 7.67 -18.16
N PRO A 211 -9.44 8.48 -19.25
CA PRO A 211 -8.34 9.37 -19.61
C PRO A 211 -7.86 10.30 -18.49
N LEU A 212 -8.79 10.85 -17.70
CA LEU A 212 -8.47 11.71 -16.57
C LEU A 212 -7.63 10.97 -15.52
N TYR A 213 -8.10 9.80 -15.07
CA TYR A 213 -7.42 9.03 -14.03
C TYR A 213 -6.09 8.45 -14.51
N THR A 214 -5.96 8.13 -15.80
CA THR A 214 -4.67 7.76 -16.39
C THR A 214 -3.69 8.91 -16.43
N GLY A 215 -4.16 10.13 -16.75
CA GLY A 215 -3.34 11.34 -16.62
C GLY A 215 -2.86 11.54 -15.18
N LEU A 216 -3.77 11.41 -14.21
CA LEU A 216 -3.45 11.49 -12.79
C LEU A 216 -2.48 10.40 -12.34
N PHE A 217 -2.65 9.16 -12.82
CA PHE A 217 -1.75 8.03 -12.59
C PHE A 217 -0.33 8.36 -13.00
N PHE A 218 -0.11 8.82 -14.24
CA PHE A 218 1.24 9.13 -14.70
C PHE A 218 1.87 10.31 -13.95
N VAL A 219 1.08 11.35 -13.63
CA VAL A 219 1.54 12.46 -12.79
C VAL A 219 1.97 11.96 -11.41
N PHE A 220 1.18 11.07 -10.81
CA PHE A 220 1.49 10.45 -9.53
C PHE A 220 2.77 9.61 -9.60
N VAL A 221 2.91 8.71 -10.58
CA VAL A 221 4.11 7.87 -10.75
C VAL A 221 5.36 8.74 -10.87
N ILE A 222 5.35 9.74 -11.76
CA ILE A 222 6.50 10.64 -11.96
C ILE A 222 6.87 11.37 -10.65
N LEU A 223 5.87 11.89 -9.93
CA LEU A 223 6.10 12.61 -8.69
C LEU A 223 6.58 11.67 -7.58
N ALA A 224 5.97 10.50 -7.43
CA ALA A 224 6.29 9.51 -6.41
C ALA A 224 7.72 8.98 -6.61
N ASP A 225 8.10 8.62 -7.84
CA ASP A 225 9.44 8.18 -8.21
C ASP A 225 10.48 9.26 -7.91
N TYR A 226 10.24 10.50 -8.35
CA TYR A 226 11.13 11.63 -8.08
C TYR A 226 11.32 11.84 -6.57
N ARG A 227 10.23 11.80 -5.80
CA ARG A 227 10.27 11.98 -4.34
C ARG A 227 11.00 10.83 -3.65
N ALA A 228 10.78 9.59 -4.08
CA ALA A 228 11.45 8.41 -3.55
C ALA A 228 12.95 8.43 -3.80
N LEU A 229 13.38 8.72 -5.04
CA LEU A 229 14.81 8.85 -5.37
C LEU A 229 15.50 9.92 -4.51
N LYS A 230 14.83 11.07 -4.33
CA LYS A 230 15.33 12.14 -3.47
C LYS A 230 15.35 11.74 -1.99
N ALA A 231 14.34 10.99 -1.53
CA ALA A 231 14.24 10.52 -0.15
C ALA A 231 15.33 9.49 0.17
N VAL A 232 15.58 8.53 -0.72
CA VAL A 232 16.68 7.55 -0.58
C VAL A 232 18.02 8.26 -0.53
N GLY A 233 18.28 9.18 -1.46
CA GLY A 233 19.54 9.94 -1.49
C GLY A 233 19.78 10.75 -0.22
N ARG A 234 18.74 11.40 0.31
CA ARG A 234 18.82 12.15 1.58
C ARG A 234 19.01 11.23 2.77
N ALA A 235 18.20 10.18 2.89
CA ALA A 235 18.24 9.28 4.03
C ALA A 235 19.58 8.53 4.13
N SER A 236 20.14 8.12 2.99
CA SER A 236 21.49 7.54 2.90
C SER A 236 22.59 8.53 3.33
N GLN A 237 22.45 9.83 3.01
CA GLN A 237 23.43 10.86 3.38
C GLN A 237 23.33 11.31 4.85
N THR A 238 22.12 11.31 5.41
CA THR A 238 21.85 11.71 6.79
C THR A 238 21.67 10.53 7.72
N ASP A 239 22.23 9.38 7.34
CA ASP A 239 22.05 8.15 8.08
C ASP A 239 22.68 8.28 9.48
N THR A 240 21.96 7.79 10.47
CA THR A 240 22.27 8.03 11.88
C THR A 240 21.90 6.84 12.72
N ARG A 241 22.74 6.57 13.71
CA ARG A 241 22.53 5.48 14.65
C ARG A 241 21.26 5.67 15.46
N VAL A 242 20.52 4.59 15.64
CA VAL A 242 19.25 4.52 16.37
C VAL A 242 19.46 4.72 17.87
N TYR A 243 20.41 3.99 18.46
CA TYR A 243 20.67 4.02 19.89
C TYR A 243 21.83 4.95 20.20
N LYS A 244 21.74 5.66 21.34
CA LYS A 244 22.84 6.45 21.87
C LYS A 244 24.03 5.53 22.17
N THR A 245 25.20 5.86 21.65
CA THR A 245 26.45 5.19 22.07
C THR A 245 26.60 5.40 23.58
N PRO A 246 26.86 4.35 24.38
CA PRO A 246 27.20 4.53 25.79
C PRO A 246 28.38 5.51 25.90
N SER A 247 28.27 6.51 26.76
CA SER A 247 29.39 7.43 27.00
C SER A 247 30.60 6.62 27.49
N LEU A 248 31.64 6.52 26.67
CA LEU A 248 32.92 5.89 27.04
C LEU A 248 33.69 6.71 28.10
N THR A 249 33.19 7.88 28.48
CA THR A 249 33.67 8.61 29.64
C THR A 249 33.10 7.97 30.90
N PRO A 250 33.91 7.25 31.72
CA PRO A 250 33.50 6.95 33.08
C PRO A 250 33.12 8.26 33.77
N PRO A 251 32.14 8.26 34.70
CA PRO A 251 31.86 9.45 35.49
C PRO A 251 33.17 9.87 36.12
N VAL A 252 33.65 11.07 35.77
CA VAL A 252 34.75 11.72 36.48
C VAL A 252 34.23 11.89 37.90
N GLN A 253 34.57 10.94 38.78
CA GLN A 253 34.41 11.13 40.21
C GLN A 253 35.27 12.34 40.53
N ALA A 254 34.62 13.47 40.78
CA ALA A 254 35.28 14.63 41.33
C ALA A 254 35.90 14.18 42.66
N VAL A 255 37.22 13.97 42.67
CA VAL A 255 37.99 13.79 43.89
C VAL A 255 37.80 15.09 44.66
N SER A 256 36.90 15.05 45.63
CA SER A 256 36.68 16.15 46.56
C SER A 256 37.92 16.18 47.45
N TYR A 257 38.84 17.11 47.17
CA TYR A 257 39.87 17.47 48.13
C TYR A 257 39.17 18.03 49.36
N VAL A 258 39.07 17.21 50.41
CA VAL A 258 38.63 17.65 51.73
C VAL A 258 39.68 18.63 52.22
N GLN A 259 39.39 19.92 52.11
CA GLN A 259 40.19 20.97 52.71
C GLN A 259 39.88 21.00 54.20
N THR A 260 40.74 20.37 55.01
CA THR A 260 40.70 20.41 56.46
C THR A 260 40.87 21.86 56.92
N THR A 261 39.78 22.51 57.31
CA THR A 261 39.81 23.75 58.09
C THR A 261 39.45 23.43 59.54
N ALA A 262 40.33 23.86 60.45
CA ALA A 262 40.24 23.64 61.88
C ALA A 262 39.05 24.40 62.52
N PRO A 263 38.47 23.92 63.64
CA PRO A 263 37.28 24.50 64.21
C PRO A 263 37.63 25.66 65.16
N SER A 264 36.96 26.81 64.98
CA SER A 264 36.87 27.87 66.00
C SER A 264 35.43 28.00 66.49
N GLN A 265 35.30 28.17 67.80
CA GLN A 265 34.08 27.97 68.58
C GLN A 265 33.22 29.24 68.72
N ARG A 266 31.88 29.05 68.62
CA ARG A 266 30.76 29.71 69.37
C ARG A 266 30.53 31.24 69.25
N PRO A 267 29.36 31.79 69.72
CA PRO A 267 28.01 31.20 69.95
C PRO A 267 26.79 32.05 69.46
N GLN A 268 25.64 31.36 69.28
CA GLN A 268 24.22 31.73 69.57
C GLN A 268 23.56 32.96 68.88
N ALA A 269 22.52 32.81 68.04
CA ALA A 269 21.06 32.59 68.30
C ALA A 269 20.23 33.91 68.11
N PRO A 270 18.87 33.91 68.19
CA PRO A 270 17.91 33.46 67.16
C PRO A 270 16.80 34.51 66.87
N ILE A 271 16.17 34.58 65.68
CA ILE A 271 14.84 35.24 65.57
C ILE A 271 13.93 34.62 64.49
N ASN A 272 12.73 34.25 64.94
CA ASN A 272 11.48 33.95 64.23
C ASN A 272 11.12 34.94 63.09
N ARG A 273 10.30 34.53 62.09
CA ARG A 273 8.82 34.74 62.08
C ARG A 273 8.14 34.49 60.72
N THR A 274 6.97 33.83 60.81
CA THR A 274 5.69 34.02 60.07
C THR A 274 5.45 33.50 58.64
N GLN A 275 4.73 32.38 58.64
CA GLN A 275 3.50 32.00 57.90
C GLN A 275 2.57 33.15 57.44
N THR A 276 1.90 32.97 56.29
CA THR A 276 0.45 33.16 55.96
C THR A 276 0.29 32.99 54.42
N ASN A 277 -0.39 31.96 53.90
CA ASN A 277 -1.84 31.79 53.66
C ASN A 277 -2.50 32.92 52.83
N ASN A 278 -2.99 32.61 51.61
CA ASN A 278 -4.42 32.50 51.31
C ASN A 278 -4.71 32.30 49.80
N ALA A 279 -5.69 31.44 49.55
CA ALA A 279 -6.37 31.19 48.29
C ALA A 279 -7.52 32.19 48.07
N TRP A 280 -7.98 32.34 46.82
CA TRP A 280 -9.41 32.39 46.48
C TRP A 280 -9.68 32.26 44.98
N SER A 281 -10.75 31.53 44.69
CA SER A 281 -11.41 31.26 43.42
C SER A 281 -12.58 32.24 43.21
N ASP A 282 -13.04 32.40 41.96
CA ASP A 282 -14.41 32.05 41.53
C ASP A 282 -14.79 32.67 40.18
N SER A 283 -15.79 32.02 39.58
CA SER A 283 -16.30 32.01 38.23
C SER A 283 -17.64 32.77 38.06
N ALA A 284 -17.98 33.15 36.83
CA ALA A 284 -19.34 33.38 36.24
C ALA A 284 -19.19 34.24 34.95
N GLN A 285 -20.00 34.26 33.88
CA GLN A 285 -21.13 33.48 33.32
C GLN A 285 -21.62 34.27 32.05
N ALA A 286 -22.44 33.62 31.19
CA ALA A 286 -23.50 34.19 30.32
C ALA A 286 -23.36 34.22 28.76
N ASP A 287 -24.08 33.28 28.12
CA ASP A 287 -25.09 33.32 27.03
C ASP A 287 -25.16 34.43 25.95
N ARG A 288 -25.47 34.00 24.69
CA ARG A 288 -26.70 34.35 23.91
C ARG A 288 -26.77 33.72 22.50
N VAL A 289 -28.01 33.39 22.09
CA VAL A 289 -28.53 33.04 20.73
C VAL A 289 -29.76 33.93 20.46
N PRO A 290 -30.18 34.24 19.19
CA PRO A 290 -31.46 33.69 18.67
C PRO A 290 -31.62 33.51 17.11
N SER A 291 -32.33 32.43 16.74
CA SER A 291 -33.40 32.15 15.71
C SER A 291 -33.51 32.67 14.24
N ASN A 292 -33.91 31.69 13.38
CA ASN A 292 -34.46 31.51 11.98
C ASN A 292 -35.64 32.44 11.51
N PRO A 293 -36.39 32.31 10.35
CA PRO A 293 -36.48 31.25 9.28
C PRO A 293 -36.78 31.68 7.79
N ALA A 294 -36.80 30.72 6.83
CA ALA A 294 -37.86 30.55 5.79
C ALA A 294 -37.59 29.40 4.78
N GLN A 295 -38.62 28.57 4.55
CA GLN A 295 -38.75 27.49 3.56
C GLN A 295 -39.52 28.00 2.32
N ALA A 296 -39.21 27.47 1.13
CA ALA A 296 -40.07 27.55 -0.06
C ALA A 296 -40.16 26.18 -0.75
N ASP A 297 -41.40 25.77 -1.03
CA ASP A 297 -41.82 24.57 -1.75
C ASP A 297 -41.40 24.60 -3.23
N HIS A 298 -40.69 23.56 -3.68
CA HIS A 298 -40.64 23.19 -5.09
C HIS A 298 -40.61 21.66 -5.20
N THR A 299 -41.68 21.07 -5.72
CA THR A 299 -41.67 19.74 -6.32
C THR A 299 -40.80 19.74 -7.58
N PRO A 300 -39.73 18.93 -7.68
CA PRO A 300 -39.08 18.66 -8.94
C PRO A 300 -39.57 17.30 -9.47
N THR A 301 -40.25 17.31 -10.62
CA THR A 301 -40.10 16.20 -11.56
C THR A 301 -38.60 16.02 -11.80
N ASN A 302 -38.06 14.81 -11.68
CA ASN A 302 -36.63 14.52 -11.62
C ASN A 302 -36.01 14.33 -13.04
N PRO A 303 -35.42 15.37 -13.68
CA PRO A 303 -34.56 15.20 -14.86
C PRO A 303 -33.15 14.71 -14.48
N ALA A 304 -32.79 14.69 -13.20
CA ALA A 304 -31.45 14.30 -12.76
C ALA A 304 -31.20 12.79 -12.91
N GLN A 305 -32.23 11.94 -12.79
CA GLN A 305 -32.09 10.49 -13.00
C GLN A 305 -31.92 10.09 -14.48
N VAL A 306 -32.54 10.83 -15.40
CA VAL A 306 -32.40 10.57 -16.85
C VAL A 306 -31.03 11.03 -17.34
N ASN A 307 -30.54 12.16 -16.82
CA ASN A 307 -29.20 12.67 -17.13
C ASN A 307 -28.08 11.84 -16.51
N SER A 308 -28.22 11.33 -15.28
CA SER A 308 -27.20 10.50 -14.66
C SER A 308 -27.07 9.14 -15.36
N ALA A 309 -28.17 8.49 -15.74
CA ALA A 309 -28.12 7.24 -16.48
C ALA A 309 -27.51 7.38 -17.89
N GLN A 310 -27.76 8.51 -18.56
CA GLN A 310 -27.16 8.82 -19.85
C GLN A 310 -25.68 9.21 -19.72
N MET A 311 -25.30 9.96 -18.68
CA MET A 311 -23.91 10.29 -18.37
C MET A 311 -23.11 9.03 -17.98
N LEU A 312 -23.68 8.14 -17.17
CA LEU A 312 -23.06 6.87 -16.79
C LEU A 312 -22.87 5.96 -18.01
N ARG A 313 -23.84 5.91 -18.94
CA ARG A 313 -23.68 5.20 -20.22
C ARG A 313 -22.62 5.85 -21.12
N ALA A 314 -22.56 7.18 -21.18
CA ALA A 314 -21.54 7.87 -21.95
C ALA A 314 -20.14 7.59 -21.38
N GLN A 315 -19.98 7.67 -20.05
CA GLN A 315 -18.74 7.35 -19.36
C GLN A 315 -18.34 5.88 -19.55
N ALA A 316 -19.28 4.94 -19.49
CA ALA A 316 -19.01 3.52 -19.72
C ALA A 316 -18.55 3.25 -21.16
N ASN A 317 -19.18 3.88 -22.16
CA ASN A 317 -18.79 3.76 -23.56
C ASN A 317 -17.42 4.41 -23.82
N ASP A 318 -17.14 5.55 -23.19
CA ASP A 318 -15.85 6.22 -23.27
C ASP A 318 -14.73 5.39 -22.63
N ALA A 319 -14.98 4.77 -21.46
CA ALA A 319 -14.04 3.84 -20.84
C ALA A 319 -13.79 2.62 -21.74
N GLN A 320 -14.84 2.02 -22.32
CA GLN A 320 -14.70 0.83 -23.16
C GLN A 320 -13.91 1.14 -24.43
N THR A 321 -14.24 2.23 -25.12
CA THR A 321 -13.49 2.66 -26.31
C THR A 321 -12.06 3.09 -25.98
N TRP A 322 -11.83 3.66 -24.80
CA TRP A 322 -10.49 3.99 -24.32
C TRP A 322 -9.69 2.73 -24.02
N ASN A 323 -10.28 1.74 -23.35
CA ASN A 323 -9.68 0.44 -23.06
C ASN A 323 -9.27 -0.30 -24.34
N GLU A 324 -10.13 -0.28 -25.36
CA GLU A 324 -9.86 -0.86 -26.68
C GLU A 324 -8.71 -0.12 -27.39
N ARG A 325 -8.66 1.22 -27.31
CA ARG A 325 -7.58 2.03 -27.90
C ARG A 325 -6.24 1.84 -27.21
N THR A 326 -6.24 1.65 -25.89
CA THR A 326 -5.04 1.35 -25.11
C THR A 326 -4.78 -0.14 -25.01
N GLY A 327 -5.55 -1.02 -25.68
CA GLY A 327 -5.37 -2.47 -25.59
C GLY A 327 -5.36 -3.05 -24.17
N GLY A 328 -6.10 -2.47 -23.22
CA GLY A 328 -6.15 -2.96 -21.82
C GLY A 328 -4.95 -2.66 -20.93
N ILE A 329 -3.97 -1.90 -21.43
CA ILE A 329 -2.65 -1.67 -20.79
C ILE A 329 -2.69 -1.18 -19.33
N PRO A 330 -3.52 -0.19 -18.93
CA PRO A 330 -3.48 0.36 -17.57
C PRO A 330 -4.14 -0.57 -16.55
N VAL A 331 -5.28 -1.18 -16.89
CA VAL A 331 -6.06 -2.00 -15.95
C VAL A 331 -5.33 -3.26 -15.54
N ALA A 332 -4.64 -3.92 -16.47
CA ALA A 332 -3.92 -5.17 -16.18
C ALA A 332 -2.74 -5.00 -15.21
N ALA A 333 -2.26 -3.77 -15.00
CA ALA A 333 -1.18 -3.47 -14.07
C ALA A 333 -1.64 -3.27 -12.60
N ALA A 334 -2.95 -3.27 -12.35
CA ALA A 334 -3.60 -2.81 -11.11
C ALA A 334 -4.59 -3.79 -10.51
N LEU A 335 -4.66 -5.01 -11.07
CA LEU A 335 -5.55 -6.03 -10.54
C LEU A 335 -5.11 -6.39 -9.11
N PRO A 336 -6.05 -6.79 -8.23
CA PRO A 336 -5.72 -7.29 -6.89
C PRO A 336 -4.92 -8.58 -7.01
N PHE A 337 -3.88 -8.80 -6.20
CA PHE A 337 -3.03 -9.99 -6.27
C PHE A 337 -3.84 -11.29 -6.33
N ALA A 338 -4.96 -11.36 -5.61
CA ALA A 338 -5.88 -12.49 -5.66
C ALA A 338 -6.33 -12.88 -7.09
N ALA A 339 -6.44 -11.91 -8.01
CA ALA A 339 -6.77 -12.13 -9.42
C ALA A 339 -5.61 -12.73 -10.23
N ALA A 340 -4.37 -12.71 -9.74
CA ALA A 340 -3.24 -13.40 -10.35
C ALA A 340 -3.20 -14.90 -10.02
N LEU A 341 -3.98 -15.35 -9.04
CA LEU A 341 -4.07 -16.76 -8.69
C LEU A 341 -5.03 -17.48 -9.66
N PRO A 342 -4.67 -18.67 -10.18
CA PRO A 342 -5.55 -19.43 -11.04
C PRO A 342 -6.86 -19.77 -10.30
N SER A 343 -7.99 -19.44 -10.91
CA SER A 343 -9.31 -19.77 -10.36
C SER A 343 -9.45 -21.28 -10.18
N ALA A 344 -9.66 -21.72 -8.94
CA ALA A 344 -9.92 -23.11 -8.61
C ALA A 344 -11.37 -23.51 -8.95
N ALA A 345 -11.90 -23.11 -10.11
CA ALA A 345 -13.21 -23.58 -10.59
C ALA A 345 -13.46 -23.19 -12.06
N SER A 346 -12.91 -23.96 -12.99
CA SER A 346 -13.57 -24.19 -14.30
C SER A 346 -13.01 -25.45 -14.93
N THR A 347 -13.61 -26.60 -14.62
CA THR A 347 -13.53 -27.75 -15.52
C THR A 347 -14.12 -27.32 -16.86
N PRO A 348 -13.38 -27.39 -17.98
CA PRO A 348 -13.94 -27.05 -19.28
C PRO A 348 -15.06 -28.06 -19.59
N VAL A 349 -16.28 -27.56 -19.76
CA VAL A 349 -17.37 -28.33 -20.38
C VAL A 349 -16.90 -28.68 -21.80
N PRO A 350 -16.89 -29.96 -22.22
CA PRO A 350 -16.46 -30.31 -23.56
C PRO A 350 -17.39 -29.64 -24.58
N ALA A 351 -16.79 -28.92 -25.53
CA ALA A 351 -17.51 -28.35 -26.65
C ALA A 351 -18.28 -29.44 -27.41
N GLY A 352 -19.59 -29.23 -27.57
CA GLY A 352 -20.45 -30.08 -28.36
C GLY A 352 -19.89 -30.27 -29.78
N THR A 353 -20.06 -31.47 -30.29
CA THR A 353 -19.66 -31.91 -31.62
C THR A 353 -20.12 -30.93 -32.72
N PRO A 354 -19.26 -30.58 -33.69
CA PRO A 354 -19.63 -29.67 -34.76
C PRO A 354 -20.63 -30.32 -35.72
N LYS A 355 -21.75 -29.63 -35.95
CA LYS A 355 -22.70 -29.91 -37.04
C LYS A 355 -21.96 -29.83 -38.38
N ALA A 356 -21.96 -30.92 -39.12
CA ALA A 356 -21.37 -31.03 -40.44
C ALA A 356 -22.00 -30.03 -41.43
N ALA A 357 -21.12 -29.38 -42.20
CA ALA A 357 -21.44 -28.45 -43.27
C ALA A 357 -22.18 -29.14 -44.43
N GLY A 358 -23.08 -28.38 -45.06
CA GLY A 358 -23.95 -28.84 -46.14
C GLY A 358 -23.22 -29.25 -47.42
N VAL A 359 -23.84 -30.20 -48.12
CA VAL A 359 -23.56 -30.56 -49.51
C VAL A 359 -24.77 -30.10 -50.34
N PRO A 360 -24.61 -29.32 -51.43
CA PRO A 360 -25.71 -28.95 -52.30
C PRO A 360 -25.85 -29.93 -53.47
N GLY A 361 -27.08 -30.37 -53.75
CA GLY A 361 -27.46 -30.90 -55.06
C GLY A 361 -28.30 -32.18 -55.05
N ALA A 362 -29.58 -32.03 -55.42
CA ALA A 362 -30.34 -32.87 -56.37
C ALA A 362 -31.81 -33.10 -55.94
N ALA A 363 -32.70 -32.49 -56.73
CA ALA A 363 -34.07 -32.86 -57.12
C ALA A 363 -34.90 -33.89 -56.29
N ASN A 364 -36.09 -33.43 -55.86
CA ASN A 364 -37.30 -34.26 -55.65
C ASN A 364 -37.74 -34.94 -56.97
N PRO A 365 -38.56 -36.04 -57.01
CA PRO A 365 -39.76 -36.32 -56.17
C PRO A 365 -40.04 -37.86 -55.95
N PRO A 366 -41.28 -38.37 -55.72
CA PRO A 366 -42.38 -37.97 -54.83
C PRO A 366 -42.83 -39.07 -53.81
N SER A 367 -43.73 -38.65 -52.92
CA SER A 367 -44.63 -39.37 -51.97
C SER A 367 -45.03 -40.82 -52.24
N VAL A 368 -45.07 -41.69 -51.20
CA VAL A 368 -46.14 -42.70 -50.90
C VAL A 368 -46.11 -43.15 -49.41
N SER A 369 -47.23 -42.94 -48.71
CA SER A 369 -48.00 -43.82 -47.77
C SER A 369 -47.36 -44.76 -46.72
N SER A 370 -47.93 -44.64 -45.51
CA SER A 370 -48.46 -45.69 -44.58
C SER A 370 -47.56 -46.72 -43.86
N LEU A 371 -47.80 -46.79 -42.54
CA LEU A 371 -47.96 -48.00 -41.70
C LEU A 371 -46.77 -48.97 -41.58
N GLN A 372 -46.04 -48.94 -40.47
CA GLN A 372 -46.19 -49.81 -39.28
C GLN A 372 -45.09 -49.52 -38.26
#